data_AF-A0A955I379-F1
#
_entry.id   AF-A0A955I379-F1
#
_cell.length_a   1.000
_cell.length_b   1.000
_cell.length_c   1.000
_cell.angle_alpha   90.00
_cell.angle_beta   90.00
_cell.angle_gamma   90.00
#
_symmetry.space_group_name_H-M   'P 1'
#
loop_
_entity.id
_entity.type
_entity.pdbx_description
1 polymer ?
#
loop_
_entity_poly.entity_id
_entity_poly.type
_entity_poly.pdbx_seq_one_letter_code
_entity_poly.pdbx_strand_id
1 'polypeptide(L)'
;MRSQIKYRGFTLIEMLIVMAIFTAIFGISISAFSGLRTSIQMNQRVEDIKQNMRWVQRAAVLLKRDPGENWVYGIGVDFSNIYTTEEYQVFKWCANGEEFNETPGAQSYFPSHLDPGDNDYDLVTQGTLPFTDSNKPNYIDGTFCDPVIVGTSQSGRLASMPTTGSGLVSGNGPQGQWLIDKPLRVGFLRGIQIPAFILFESVTGNVFFYDQNGVIMNYESDGVPENNPIDLTFVIATPNGSRGQKITIAHDSGKVTVESVDQATILTEFDFDPPLGVDDNVNLSGGGGSDQDPPVGGGGSEETPPTGGDPINPPVFDTF
;
A
#
# COMPACT_ATOMS: atom_id res chain seq x y z
N MET A 1 72.93 -0.70 31.88
CA MET A 1 73.18 -1.07 30.48
C MET A 1 71.90 -0.86 29.69
N ARG A 2 71.84 0.15 28.81
CA ARG A 2 70.68 0.39 27.93
C ARG A 2 70.89 -0.38 26.64
N SER A 3 70.04 -1.38 26.41
CA SER A 3 69.94 -2.10 25.14
C SER A 3 69.51 -1.12 24.04
N GLN A 4 70.42 -0.82 23.12
CA GLN A 4 70.14 -0.07 21.90
C GLN A 4 69.45 -1.04 20.92
N ILE A 5 68.12 -0.94 20.82
CA ILE A 5 67.34 -1.73 19.86
C ILE A 5 67.69 -1.20 18.46
N LYS A 6 68.46 -1.98 17.70
CA LYS A 6 68.75 -1.69 16.28
C LYS A 6 67.47 -1.92 15.47
N TYR A 7 66.85 -0.85 15.00
CA TYR A 7 65.80 -0.93 13.99
C TYR A 7 66.42 -1.40 12.67
N ARG A 8 66.10 -2.63 12.26
CA ARG A 8 66.38 -3.09 10.90
C ARG A 8 65.46 -2.32 9.96
N GLY A 9 66.03 -1.46 9.12
CA GLY A 9 65.27 -0.75 8.10
C GLY A 9 64.68 -1.73 7.10
N PHE A 10 63.37 -1.66 6.89
CA PHE A 10 62.68 -2.42 5.85
C PHE A 10 63.18 -1.98 4.47
N THR A 11 63.34 -2.92 3.56
CA THR A 11 63.75 -2.61 2.19
C THR A 11 62.59 -1.94 1.44
N LEU A 12 62.90 -1.02 0.52
CA LEU A 12 61.87 -0.30 -0.25
C LEU A 12 60.92 -1.26 -0.99
N ILE A 13 61.45 -2.38 -1.49
CA ILE A 13 60.69 -3.42 -2.18
C ILE A 13 59.69 -4.14 -1.24
N GLU A 14 60.05 -4.34 0.02
CA GLU A 14 59.19 -5.00 1.02
C GLU A 14 57.98 -4.13 1.35
N MET A 15 58.19 -2.83 1.53
CA MET A 15 57.10 -1.86 1.71
C MET A 15 56.21 -1.76 0.47
N LEU A 16 56.77 -1.88 -0.74
CA LEU A 16 55.99 -1.86 -1.98
C LEU A 16 55.08 -3.08 -2.09
N ILE A 17 55.59 -4.28 -1.79
CA ILE A 17 54.80 -5.52 -1.82
C ILE A 17 53.68 -5.46 -0.78
N VAL A 18 53.95 -4.96 0.43
CA VAL A 18 52.92 -4.82 1.46
C VAL A 18 51.80 -3.90 1.01
N MET A 19 52.13 -2.75 0.40
CA MET A 19 51.12 -1.83 -0.12
C MET A 19 50.30 -2.44 -1.27
N ALA A 20 50.94 -3.20 -2.15
CA ALA A 20 50.26 -3.88 -3.26
C ALA A 20 49.29 -4.97 -2.76
N ILE A 21 49.68 -5.73 -1.74
CA ILE A 21 48.79 -6.72 -1.12
C ILE A 21 47.63 -6.02 -0.40
N PHE A 22 47.91 -4.91 0.30
CA PHE A 22 46.87 -4.17 1.02
C PHE A 22 45.82 -3.60 0.08
N THR A 23 46.21 -3.01 -1.06
CA THR A 23 45.26 -2.51 -2.06
C THR A 23 44.45 -3.63 -2.71
N ALA A 24 45.06 -4.79 -2.96
CA ALA A 24 44.34 -5.95 -3.48
C ALA A 24 43.27 -6.45 -2.49
N ILE A 25 43.63 -6.61 -1.21
CA ILE A 25 42.68 -7.04 -0.16
C ILE A 25 41.59 -5.99 0.05
N PHE A 26 41.95 -4.71 0.07
CA PHE A 26 40.99 -3.62 0.24
C PHE A 26 39.97 -3.57 -0.92
N GLY A 27 40.43 -3.79 -2.16
CA GLY A 27 39.55 -3.89 -3.33
C GLY A 27 38.53 -5.03 -3.22
N ILE A 28 38.97 -6.22 -2.77
CA ILE A 28 38.08 -7.37 -2.56
C ILE A 28 37.10 -7.11 -1.40
N SER A 29 37.54 -6.41 -0.35
CA SER A 29 36.71 -6.12 0.83
C SER A 29 35.53 -5.19 0.48
N ILE A 30 35.76 -4.18 -0.37
CA ILE A 30 34.71 -3.25 -0.81
C ILE A 30 33.64 -3.97 -1.65
N SER A 31 34.03 -4.87 -2.55
CA SER A 31 33.06 -5.58 -3.41
C SER A 31 32.17 -6.53 -2.61
N ALA A 32 32.72 -7.21 -1.60
CA ALA A 32 31.96 -8.06 -0.68
C ALA A 32 30.94 -7.26 0.16
N PHE A 33 31.30 -6.03 0.56
CA PHE A 33 30.43 -5.17 1.38
C PHE A 33 29.14 -4.76 0.64
N SER A 34 29.22 -4.53 -0.67
CA SER A 34 28.05 -4.16 -1.49
C SER A 34 26.97 -5.25 -1.48
N GLY A 35 27.36 -6.52 -1.69
CA GLY A 35 26.41 -7.64 -1.69
C GLY A 35 25.75 -7.88 -0.32
N LEU A 36 26.50 -7.67 0.76
CA LEU A 36 25.98 -7.80 2.12
C LEU A 36 24.94 -6.72 2.44
N ARG A 37 25.17 -5.46 2.03
CA ARG A 37 24.20 -4.37 2.24
C ARG A 37 22.86 -4.67 1.56
N THR A 38 22.87 -5.10 0.30
CA THR A 38 21.63 -5.43 -0.43
C THR A 38 20.88 -6.58 0.24
N SER A 39 21.60 -7.59 0.75
CA SER A 39 20.97 -8.71 1.46
C SER A 39 20.35 -8.27 2.80
N ILE A 40 21.02 -7.39 3.55
CA ILE A 40 20.47 -6.84 4.81
C ILE A 40 19.22 -6.01 4.52
N GLN A 41 19.27 -5.15 3.51
CA GLN A 41 18.14 -4.32 3.11
C GLN A 41 16.93 -5.16 2.66
N MET A 42 17.17 -6.22 1.88
CA MET A 42 16.11 -7.16 1.47
C MET A 42 15.47 -7.85 2.69
N ASN A 43 16.28 -8.39 3.60
CA ASN A 43 15.78 -9.05 4.81
C ASN A 43 14.98 -8.10 5.70
N GLN A 44 15.46 -6.85 5.85
CA GLN A 44 14.78 -5.84 6.64
C GLN A 44 13.40 -5.53 6.03
N ARG A 45 13.33 -5.28 4.72
CA ARG A 45 12.06 -4.93 4.05
C ARG A 45 11.04 -6.05 4.08
N VAL A 46 11.48 -7.29 3.92
CA VAL A 46 10.57 -8.44 3.99
C VAL A 46 10.04 -8.63 5.41
N GLU A 47 10.87 -8.39 6.42
CA GLU A 47 10.42 -8.38 7.81
C GLU A 47 9.48 -7.20 8.09
N ASP A 48 9.74 -6.01 7.53
CA ASP A 48 8.85 -4.85 7.65
C ASP A 48 7.48 -5.14 7.03
N ILE A 49 7.42 -5.70 5.81
CA ILE A 49 6.15 -6.12 5.17
C ILE A 49 5.40 -7.11 6.05
N LYS A 50 6.09 -8.14 6.54
CA LYS A 50 5.50 -9.15 7.42
C LYS A 50 4.98 -8.55 8.73
N GLN A 51 5.69 -7.60 9.31
CA GLN A 51 5.24 -6.89 10.51
C GLN A 51 4.04 -5.99 10.20
N ASN A 52 4.05 -5.29 9.07
CA ASN A 52 2.95 -4.45 8.61
C ASN A 52 1.68 -5.26 8.36
N MET A 53 1.77 -6.40 7.69
CA MET A 53 0.61 -7.30 7.48
C MET A 53 0.07 -7.83 8.80
N ARG A 54 0.94 -8.24 9.73
CA ARG A 54 0.52 -8.67 11.07
C ARG A 54 -0.11 -7.54 11.87
N TRP A 55 0.38 -6.31 11.70
CA TRP A 55 -0.19 -5.14 12.32
C TRP A 55 -1.58 -4.87 11.75
N VAL A 56 -1.76 -4.88 10.43
CA VAL A 56 -3.06 -4.73 9.76
C VAL A 56 -4.06 -5.78 10.24
N GLN A 57 -3.65 -7.05 10.24
CA GLN A 57 -4.49 -8.16 10.72
C GLN A 57 -4.95 -7.95 12.17
N ARG A 58 -4.05 -7.52 13.06
CA ARG A 58 -4.41 -7.23 14.46
C ARG A 58 -5.27 -5.98 14.59
N ALA A 59 -4.97 -4.95 13.80
CA ALA A 59 -5.68 -3.69 13.82
C ALA A 59 -7.12 -3.88 13.36
N ALA A 60 -7.38 -4.76 12.38
CA ALA A 60 -8.72 -5.13 11.93
C ALA A 60 -9.56 -5.68 13.09
N VAL A 61 -9.05 -6.67 13.82
CA VAL A 61 -9.79 -7.33 14.92
C VAL A 61 -9.91 -6.44 16.16
N LEU A 62 -8.96 -5.54 16.38
CA LEU A 62 -8.96 -4.62 17.53
C LEU A 62 -9.45 -3.22 17.18
N LEU A 63 -10.16 -3.09 16.05
CA LEU A 63 -10.55 -1.80 15.55
C LEU A 63 -11.51 -1.13 16.52
N LYS A 64 -11.14 0.07 16.97
CA LYS A 64 -12.02 0.96 17.72
C LYS A 64 -12.48 2.05 16.77
N ARG A 65 -13.79 2.16 16.64
CA ARG A 65 -14.45 3.23 15.92
C ARG A 65 -14.21 4.56 16.63
N ASP A 66 -13.79 5.57 15.88
CA ASP A 66 -13.69 6.92 16.43
C ASP A 66 -15.11 7.51 16.65
N PRO A 67 -15.34 8.36 17.65
CA PRO A 67 -16.66 8.96 17.87
C PRO A 67 -17.14 9.75 16.63
N GLY A 68 -18.34 9.44 16.14
CA GLY A 68 -18.90 10.04 14.92
C GLY A 68 -18.42 9.42 13.62
N GLU A 69 -17.63 8.34 13.68
CA GLU A 69 -17.23 7.56 12.51
C GLU A 69 -18.31 6.50 12.20
N ASN A 70 -18.52 6.23 10.91
CA ASN A 70 -19.34 5.10 10.48
C ASN A 70 -18.73 3.76 10.91
N TRP A 71 -19.54 2.69 10.87
CA TRP A 71 -19.02 1.36 11.10
C TRP A 71 -17.91 1.01 10.10
N VAL A 72 -16.91 0.23 10.52
CA VAL A 72 -15.79 -0.17 9.65
C VAL A 72 -15.82 -1.68 9.47
N TYR A 73 -16.02 -2.12 8.22
CA TYR A 73 -16.06 -3.54 7.86
C TYR A 73 -14.72 -4.23 8.07
N GLY A 74 -13.63 -3.51 7.81
CA GLY A 74 -12.30 -4.11 7.88
C GLY A 74 -11.20 -3.13 7.53
N ILE A 75 -9.98 -3.64 7.64
CA ILE A 75 -8.77 -2.92 7.28
C ILE A 75 -8.07 -3.74 6.21
N GLY A 76 -7.73 -3.09 5.11
CA GLY A 76 -7.11 -3.72 3.97
C GLY A 76 -5.77 -3.13 3.59
N VAL A 77 -5.12 -3.81 2.67
CA VAL A 77 -3.87 -3.41 2.04
C VAL A 77 -4.07 -3.45 0.53
N ASP A 78 -3.71 -2.35 -0.11
CA ASP A 78 -3.74 -2.16 -1.54
C ASP A 78 -2.32 -2.33 -2.10
N PHE A 79 -2.17 -3.36 -2.92
CA PHE A 79 -0.95 -3.71 -3.65
C PHE A 79 -1.03 -3.32 -5.14
N SER A 80 -2.07 -2.64 -5.59
CA SER A 80 -2.26 -2.30 -7.02
C SER A 80 -1.08 -1.53 -7.63
N ASN A 81 -0.42 -0.68 -6.84
CA ASN A 81 0.70 0.16 -7.30
C ASN A 81 2.09 -0.43 -7.02
N ILE A 82 2.19 -1.67 -6.52
CA ILE A 82 3.46 -2.29 -6.17
C ILE A 82 4.36 -2.54 -7.39
N TYR A 83 3.79 -2.65 -8.60
CA TYR A 83 4.55 -2.81 -9.85
C TYR A 83 5.11 -1.49 -10.39
N THR A 84 4.33 -0.41 -10.28
CA THR A 84 4.63 0.87 -10.93
C THR A 84 5.45 1.78 -10.02
N THR A 85 5.06 1.85 -8.75
CA THR A 85 5.65 2.75 -7.76
C THR A 85 6.44 1.99 -6.69
N GLU A 86 6.33 0.66 -6.63
CA GLU A 86 6.88 -0.16 -5.55
C GLU A 86 6.27 0.22 -4.19
N GLU A 87 5.05 0.76 -4.19
CA GLU A 87 4.33 1.19 -2.99
C GLU A 87 3.10 0.33 -2.75
N TYR A 88 2.77 0.15 -1.47
CA TYR A 88 1.48 -0.36 -1.02
C TYR A 88 0.92 0.55 0.07
N GLN A 89 -0.40 0.58 0.19
CA GLN A 89 -1.09 1.45 1.14
C GLN A 89 -2.10 0.68 1.99
N VAL A 90 -2.31 1.13 3.22
CA VAL A 90 -3.32 0.56 4.12
C VAL A 90 -4.57 1.41 4.05
N PHE A 91 -5.73 0.77 4.03
CA PHE A 91 -7.02 1.43 3.98
C PHE A 91 -8.03 0.83 4.97
N LYS A 92 -9.03 1.61 5.35
CA LYS A 92 -10.24 1.17 6.03
C LYS A 92 -11.36 1.03 5.02
N TRP A 93 -12.18 -0.01 5.12
CA TRP A 93 -13.44 -0.08 4.39
C TRP A 93 -14.59 0.30 5.31
N CYS A 94 -15.13 1.49 5.07
CA CYS A 94 -16.19 2.12 5.81
C CYS A 94 -17.56 1.63 5.33
N ALA A 95 -18.45 1.29 6.25
CA ALA A 95 -19.86 1.07 6.02
C ALA A 95 -20.62 2.39 5.85
N ASN A 96 -21.87 2.30 5.41
CA ASN A 96 -22.74 3.47 5.25
C ASN A 96 -23.50 3.83 6.52
N GLY A 97 -23.75 2.86 7.41
CA GLY A 97 -24.42 3.07 8.68
C GLY A 97 -23.47 3.38 9.83
N GLU A 98 -24.01 4.06 10.85
CA GLU A 98 -23.30 4.30 12.10
C GLU A 98 -23.30 3.04 12.97
N GLU A 99 -24.37 2.24 12.94
CA GLU A 99 -24.44 1.01 13.72
C GLU A 99 -24.21 -0.25 12.89
N PHE A 100 -23.64 -1.26 13.55
CA PHE A 100 -23.43 -2.60 12.98
C PHE A 100 -24.73 -3.27 12.52
N ASN A 101 -25.89 -2.91 13.10
CA ASN A 101 -27.17 -3.54 12.80
C ASN A 101 -28.05 -2.73 11.83
N GLU A 102 -27.67 -1.50 11.50
CA GLU A 102 -28.47 -0.61 10.67
C GLU A 102 -28.28 -0.86 9.17
N THR A 103 -27.16 -1.48 8.79
CA THR A 103 -26.87 -1.84 7.40
C THR A 103 -26.87 -3.37 7.28
N PRO A 104 -27.73 -3.98 6.44
CA PRO A 104 -27.74 -5.44 6.23
C PRO A 104 -26.34 -6.01 5.89
N GLY A 105 -25.52 -5.22 5.20
CA GLY A 105 -24.13 -5.57 4.84
C GLY A 105 -23.13 -5.65 5.99
N ALA A 106 -23.48 -5.18 7.19
CA ALA A 106 -22.62 -5.32 8.38
C ALA A 106 -22.83 -6.64 9.11
N GLN A 107 -24.02 -7.25 9.03
CA GLN A 107 -24.28 -8.57 9.60
C GLN A 107 -24.00 -9.74 8.65
N SER A 108 -23.65 -9.44 7.40
CA SER A 108 -23.56 -10.46 6.38
C SER A 108 -22.25 -11.26 6.40
N TYR A 109 -22.30 -12.44 5.78
CA TYR A 109 -21.17 -13.33 5.54
C TYR A 109 -20.02 -12.64 4.76
N PHE A 110 -20.34 -11.60 3.98
CA PHE A 110 -19.34 -10.72 3.34
C PHE A 110 -19.60 -9.26 3.68
N PRO A 111 -18.53 -8.44 3.69
CA PRO A 111 -18.68 -6.99 3.65
C PRO A 111 -19.63 -6.58 2.51
N SER A 112 -20.57 -5.69 2.78
CA SER A 112 -21.56 -5.13 1.81
C SER A 112 -22.66 -6.08 1.27
N HIS A 113 -22.80 -7.31 1.75
CA HIS A 113 -23.87 -8.18 1.25
C HIS A 113 -25.26 -7.74 1.74
N LEU A 114 -26.15 -7.45 0.80
CA LEU A 114 -27.53 -7.03 1.06
C LEU A 114 -28.44 -8.26 1.22
N ASP A 115 -29.44 -8.14 2.10
CA ASP A 115 -30.38 -9.22 2.43
C ASP A 115 -31.10 -9.72 1.16
N PRO A 116 -31.12 -11.04 0.88
CA PRO A 116 -31.75 -11.63 -0.32
C PRO A 116 -33.27 -11.38 -0.46
N GLY A 117 -33.93 -10.78 0.54
CA GLY A 117 -35.32 -10.33 0.44
C GLY A 117 -35.53 -9.01 -0.31
N ASP A 118 -34.45 -8.27 -0.61
CA ASP A 118 -34.51 -6.99 -1.31
C ASP A 118 -34.33 -7.19 -2.82
N ASN A 119 -35.45 -7.38 -3.51
CA ASN A 119 -35.50 -7.81 -4.92
C ASN A 119 -35.06 -6.73 -5.93
N ASP A 120 -34.56 -5.59 -5.46
CA ASP A 120 -34.33 -4.39 -6.28
C ASP A 120 -32.85 -4.15 -6.63
N TYR A 121 -31.95 -5.05 -6.24
CA TYR A 121 -30.52 -4.80 -6.36
C TYR A 121 -29.75 -5.89 -7.12
N ASP A 122 -28.96 -5.40 -8.07
CA ASP A 122 -28.12 -6.16 -8.97
C ASP A 122 -27.05 -6.92 -8.18
N LEU A 123 -27.10 -8.26 -8.26
CA LEU A 123 -26.16 -9.24 -7.67
C LEU A 123 -24.68 -8.93 -7.94
N VAL A 124 -24.40 -8.03 -8.90
CA VAL A 124 -23.07 -7.60 -9.35
C VAL A 124 -22.31 -6.78 -8.30
N THR A 125 -22.94 -6.34 -7.21
CA THR A 125 -22.32 -5.44 -6.20
C THR A 125 -22.07 -6.07 -4.82
N GLN A 126 -22.44 -7.34 -4.61
CA GLN A 126 -22.25 -7.98 -3.31
C GLN A 126 -20.79 -8.37 -3.12
N GLY A 127 -20.16 -7.84 -2.08
CA GLY A 127 -18.78 -8.16 -1.74
C GLY A 127 -17.74 -7.42 -2.57
N THR A 128 -18.11 -6.66 -3.60
CA THR A 128 -17.15 -5.86 -4.37
C THR A 128 -16.68 -4.64 -3.57
N LEU A 129 -15.39 -4.35 -3.62
CA LEU A 129 -14.85 -3.11 -3.08
C LEU A 129 -15.49 -1.90 -3.80
N PRO A 130 -15.67 -0.75 -3.14
CA PRO A 130 -16.27 0.43 -3.75
C PRO A 130 -15.27 1.16 -4.66
N PHE A 131 -15.37 0.91 -5.96
CA PHE A 131 -14.62 1.59 -7.02
C PHE A 131 -15.47 2.71 -7.64
N THR A 132 -14.86 3.87 -7.94
CA THR A 132 -15.53 5.02 -8.59
C THR A 132 -15.51 4.98 -10.10
N ASP A 133 -14.55 4.25 -10.66
CA ASP A 133 -14.33 4.04 -12.09
C ASP A 133 -13.65 2.68 -12.31
N SER A 134 -13.46 2.29 -13.57
CA SER A 134 -13.11 0.92 -13.95
C SER A 134 -11.80 0.37 -13.41
N ASN A 135 -10.98 1.13 -12.66
CA ASN A 135 -9.70 0.63 -12.10
C ASN A 135 -9.14 1.44 -10.91
N LYS A 136 -9.86 2.43 -10.33
CA LYS A 136 -9.34 3.17 -9.16
C LYS A 136 -10.21 3.01 -7.92
N PRO A 137 -9.62 2.64 -6.78
CA PRO A 137 -10.35 2.59 -5.52
C PRO A 137 -10.77 4.01 -5.13
N ASN A 138 -12.01 4.16 -4.65
CA ASN A 138 -12.54 5.45 -4.22
C ASN A 138 -12.02 5.79 -2.82
N TYR A 139 -10.76 6.19 -2.74
CA TYR A 139 -10.20 6.72 -1.51
C TYR A 139 -10.79 8.08 -1.21
N ILE A 140 -11.38 8.20 -0.03
CA ILE A 140 -11.80 9.49 0.50
C ILE A 140 -10.56 10.25 0.98
N ASP A 141 -10.54 11.56 0.75
CA ASP A 141 -9.53 12.46 1.31
C ASP A 141 -9.75 12.55 2.83
N GLY A 142 -9.22 11.58 3.56
CA GLY A 142 -9.38 11.49 5.00
C GLY A 142 -9.14 10.09 5.55
N THR A 143 -8.85 10.06 6.85
CA THR A 143 -8.58 8.85 7.62
C THR A 143 -9.78 8.35 8.43
N PHE A 144 -10.89 9.07 8.29
CA PHE A 144 -12.10 8.97 9.09
C PHE A 144 -13.24 8.54 8.19
N CYS A 145 -13.95 7.48 8.56
CA CYS A 145 -15.17 7.07 7.86
C CYS A 145 -16.30 8.08 8.14
N ASP A 146 -16.32 9.14 7.34
CA ASP A 146 -17.25 10.27 7.48
C ASP A 146 -18.71 9.86 7.16
N PRO A 147 -19.68 10.10 8.07
CA PRO A 147 -21.10 9.85 7.83
C PRO A 147 -21.75 10.80 6.80
N VAL A 148 -21.11 11.92 6.43
CA VAL A 148 -21.81 13.10 5.86
C VAL A 148 -21.91 13.14 4.33
N ILE A 149 -21.34 12.21 3.57
CA ILE A 149 -21.52 12.24 2.10
C ILE A 149 -22.80 11.52 1.68
N VAL A 150 -23.92 12.21 1.89
CA VAL A 150 -25.26 11.83 1.45
C VAL A 150 -25.33 11.93 -0.08
N GLY A 151 -25.43 10.80 -0.79
CA GLY A 151 -25.99 10.80 -2.14
C GLY A 151 -25.37 9.89 -3.21
N THR A 152 -24.27 9.17 -2.96
CA THR A 152 -23.68 8.30 -4.00
C THR A 152 -23.28 6.92 -3.47
N SER A 153 -24.04 5.92 -3.92
CA SER A 153 -23.86 4.46 -3.88
C SER A 153 -23.75 3.75 -2.51
N GLN A 154 -24.47 2.64 -2.42
CA GLN A 154 -24.72 1.84 -1.22
C GLN A 154 -23.56 0.88 -0.84
N SER A 155 -22.37 1.04 -1.42
CA SER A 155 -21.29 0.03 -1.33
C SER A 155 -20.17 0.36 -0.31
N GLY A 156 -20.36 1.36 0.55
CA GLY A 156 -19.33 1.80 1.48
C GLY A 156 -18.24 2.62 0.79
N ARG A 157 -17.21 3.04 1.54
CA ARG A 157 -16.11 3.88 1.03
C ARG A 157 -14.76 3.40 1.55
N LEU A 158 -13.68 3.70 0.84
CA LEU A 158 -12.33 3.41 1.31
C LEU A 158 -11.71 4.66 1.91
N ALA A 159 -11.20 4.57 3.14
CA ALA A 159 -10.44 5.65 3.77
C ALA A 159 -8.98 5.25 3.89
N SER A 160 -8.06 6.16 3.55
CA SER A 160 -6.63 5.91 3.78
C SER A 160 -6.35 5.83 5.27
N MET A 161 -5.38 5.03 5.70
CA MET A 161 -4.96 5.03 7.11
C MET A 161 -3.74 5.91 7.36
N PRO A 162 -3.73 6.69 8.45
CA PRO A 162 -2.55 7.46 8.82
C PRO A 162 -1.50 6.51 9.39
N THR A 163 -0.26 6.66 8.94
CA THR A 163 0.92 5.91 9.44
C THR A 163 1.39 6.38 10.82
N THR A 164 0.70 7.30 11.49
CA THR A 164 1.18 7.99 12.69
C THR A 164 1.07 7.20 14.00
N GLY A 165 0.70 5.91 13.95
CA GLY A 165 0.69 5.03 15.12
C GLY A 165 2.08 4.52 15.53
N SER A 166 2.90 5.37 16.16
CA SER A 166 4.07 5.14 17.08
C SER A 166 4.96 3.87 17.01
N GLY A 167 4.88 3.02 15.98
CA GLY A 167 5.63 1.77 15.90
C GLY A 167 6.41 1.60 14.60
N LEU A 168 5.95 2.19 13.50
CA LEU A 168 6.56 2.05 12.20
C LEU A 168 6.43 3.39 11.46
N VAL A 169 7.45 4.23 11.54
CA VAL A 169 7.63 5.37 10.64
C VAL A 169 8.89 5.07 9.86
N SER A 170 8.81 5.11 8.52
CA SER A 170 9.74 5.90 7.69
C SER A 170 9.74 5.43 6.24
N GLY A 171 8.80 5.94 5.46
CA GLY A 171 9.05 6.36 4.08
C GLY A 171 8.59 7.82 3.98
N ASN A 172 9.35 8.69 3.31
CA ASN A 172 8.98 10.10 3.09
C ASN A 172 7.79 10.27 2.10
N GLY A 173 6.91 9.28 2.01
CA GLY A 173 5.72 9.31 1.17
C GLY A 173 4.57 10.07 1.83
N PRO A 174 3.58 10.54 1.06
CA PRO A 174 2.32 11.01 1.58
C PRO A 174 1.69 9.95 2.52
N GLN A 175 0.99 10.42 3.55
CA GLN A 175 0.49 9.63 4.68
C GLN A 175 -0.16 8.31 4.22
N GLY A 176 0.25 7.16 4.79
CA GLY A 176 -0.36 5.85 4.47
C GLY A 176 0.42 4.94 3.52
N GLN A 177 1.41 5.47 2.80
CA GLN A 177 2.16 4.72 1.78
C GLN A 177 3.47 4.12 2.32
N TRP A 178 3.73 2.86 1.99
CA TRP A 178 4.95 2.14 2.32
C TRP A 178 5.74 1.85 1.06
N LEU A 179 6.94 2.40 0.98
CA LEU A 179 7.82 2.27 -0.18
C LEU A 179 8.74 1.05 -0.05
N ILE A 180 8.71 0.16 -1.05
CA ILE A 180 9.76 -0.82 -1.29
C ILE A 180 10.87 -0.09 -2.06
N ASP A 181 11.68 0.70 -1.36
CA ASP A 181 12.69 1.61 -1.96
C ASP A 181 13.61 0.89 -2.98
N LYS A 182 14.20 1.59 -3.95
CA LYS A 182 15.11 0.95 -4.92
C LYS A 182 16.37 0.44 -4.19
N PRO A 183 17.04 -0.64 -4.65
CA PRO A 183 17.01 -1.23 -6.00
C PRO A 183 16.42 -2.66 -6.07
N LEU A 184 15.46 -3.02 -5.22
CA LEU A 184 14.86 -4.35 -5.28
C LEU A 184 13.81 -4.43 -6.39
N ARG A 185 13.53 -5.64 -6.88
CA ARG A 185 12.48 -5.89 -7.86
C ARG A 185 11.38 -6.70 -7.23
N VAL A 186 10.12 -6.33 -7.49
CA VAL A 186 8.95 -7.12 -7.09
C VAL A 186 8.45 -7.89 -8.31
N GLY A 187 8.21 -9.19 -8.14
CA GLY A 187 7.62 -10.03 -9.18
C GLY A 187 6.54 -10.94 -8.64
N PHE A 188 5.67 -11.45 -9.51
CA PHE A 188 4.53 -12.28 -9.13
C PHE A 188 4.42 -13.52 -10.00
N LEU A 189 3.62 -14.51 -9.57
CA LEU A 189 3.48 -15.77 -10.29
C LEU A 189 2.93 -15.56 -11.71
N ARG A 190 3.59 -16.16 -12.71
CA ARG A 190 3.20 -16.05 -14.12
C ARG A 190 1.87 -16.72 -14.43
N GLY A 191 1.02 -16.02 -15.20
CA GLY A 191 -0.21 -16.58 -15.76
C GLY A 191 -1.31 -16.83 -14.73
N ILE A 192 -1.18 -16.25 -13.53
CA ILE A 192 -2.14 -16.36 -12.44
C ILE A 192 -2.73 -14.97 -12.21
N GLN A 193 -4.05 -14.87 -12.05
CA GLN A 193 -4.68 -13.63 -11.58
C GLN A 193 -4.27 -13.40 -10.14
N ILE A 194 -3.65 -12.26 -9.87
CA ILE A 194 -3.07 -11.94 -8.57
C ILE A 194 -4.02 -11.00 -7.83
N PRO A 195 -4.30 -11.26 -6.55
CA PRO A 195 -5.01 -10.31 -5.71
C PRO A 195 -4.29 -8.95 -5.67
N ALA A 196 -5.01 -7.89 -6.03
CA ALA A 196 -4.53 -6.51 -5.92
C ALA A 196 -4.82 -5.92 -4.53
N PHE A 197 -5.87 -6.40 -3.86
CA PHE A 197 -6.23 -5.94 -2.52
C PHE A 197 -6.46 -7.12 -1.59
N ILE A 198 -6.11 -6.91 -0.33
CA ILE A 198 -6.43 -7.82 0.77
C ILE A 198 -7.23 -7.03 1.80
N LEU A 199 -8.33 -7.58 2.29
CA LEU A 199 -9.09 -7.01 3.40
C LEU A 199 -9.12 -8.01 4.56
N PHE A 200 -8.85 -7.51 5.77
CA PHE A 200 -9.08 -8.24 7.00
C PHE A 200 -10.37 -7.72 7.64
N GLU A 201 -11.34 -8.61 7.83
CA GLU A 201 -12.62 -8.28 8.43
C GLU A 201 -12.47 -7.95 9.92
N SER A 202 -13.17 -6.93 10.39
CA SER A 202 -13.07 -6.47 11.78
C SER A 202 -13.77 -7.40 12.78
N VAL A 203 -14.83 -8.11 12.35
CA VAL A 203 -15.67 -8.91 13.26
C VAL A 203 -15.19 -10.35 13.37
N THR A 204 -15.02 -11.03 12.24
CA THR A 204 -14.63 -12.46 12.21
C THR A 204 -13.12 -12.65 12.19
N GLY A 205 -12.36 -11.66 11.72
CA GLY A 205 -10.94 -11.80 11.41
C GLY A 205 -10.65 -12.57 10.12
N ASN A 206 -11.68 -12.86 9.31
CA ASN A 206 -11.54 -13.46 7.99
C ASN A 206 -10.74 -12.56 7.06
N VAL A 207 -10.16 -13.17 6.02
CA VAL A 207 -9.41 -12.45 4.99
C VAL A 207 -10.11 -12.58 3.64
N PHE A 208 -10.22 -11.47 2.93
CA PHE A 208 -10.84 -11.40 1.61
C PHE A 208 -9.85 -10.86 0.60
N PHE A 209 -9.74 -11.53 -0.54
CA PHE A 209 -8.82 -11.17 -1.61
C PHE A 209 -9.62 -10.60 -2.77
N TYR A 210 -9.15 -9.49 -3.32
CA TYR A 210 -9.80 -8.81 -4.43
C TYR A 210 -8.86 -8.64 -5.61
N ASP A 211 -9.40 -8.76 -6.81
CA ASP A 211 -8.67 -8.44 -8.04
C ASP A 211 -8.53 -6.92 -8.23
N GLN A 212 -7.90 -6.51 -9.33
CA GLN A 212 -7.69 -5.09 -9.68
C GLN A 212 -9.00 -4.30 -9.87
N ASN A 213 -10.12 -4.98 -10.12
CA ASN A 213 -11.44 -4.37 -10.30
C ASN A 213 -12.25 -4.37 -8.99
N GLY A 214 -11.69 -4.86 -7.89
CA GLY A 214 -12.39 -4.98 -6.61
C GLY A 214 -13.32 -6.17 -6.50
N VAL A 215 -13.22 -7.15 -7.40
CA VAL A 215 -14.03 -8.37 -7.35
C VAL A 215 -13.38 -9.39 -6.43
N ILE A 216 -14.17 -9.99 -5.55
CA ILE A 216 -13.72 -11.01 -4.59
C ILE A 216 -13.21 -12.26 -5.32
N MET A 217 -12.10 -12.83 -4.84
CA MET A 217 -11.40 -13.95 -5.50
C MET A 217 -11.40 -15.25 -4.70
N ASN A 218 -11.58 -15.19 -3.39
CA ASN A 218 -11.49 -16.36 -2.51
C ASN A 218 -12.83 -16.85 -1.98
N TYR A 219 -13.94 -16.26 -2.44
CA TYR A 219 -15.30 -16.65 -2.10
C TYR A 219 -16.25 -16.47 -3.28
N GLU A 220 -17.27 -17.31 -3.33
CA GLU A 220 -18.40 -17.21 -4.26
C GLU A 220 -19.42 -16.16 -3.78
N SER A 221 -20.33 -15.74 -4.67
CA SER A 221 -21.34 -14.71 -4.38
C SER A 221 -22.30 -15.06 -3.23
N ASP A 222 -22.40 -16.33 -2.87
CA ASP A 222 -23.38 -16.87 -1.92
C ASP A 222 -22.85 -17.05 -0.49
N GLY A 223 -21.57 -16.81 -0.25
CA GLY A 223 -20.93 -17.06 1.05
C GLY A 223 -19.88 -18.14 0.99
N VAL A 224 -19.93 -19.03 0.00
CA VAL A 224 -19.14 -20.25 0.07
C VAL A 224 -17.68 -19.94 -0.29
N PRO A 225 -16.69 -20.41 0.51
CA PRO A 225 -15.28 -20.31 0.11
C PRO A 225 -15.09 -20.93 -1.27
N GLU A 226 -14.34 -20.25 -2.13
CA GLU A 226 -13.99 -20.79 -3.45
C GLU A 226 -13.29 -22.15 -3.27
N ASN A 227 -13.51 -23.09 -4.19
CA ASN A 227 -12.99 -24.45 -4.07
C ASN A 227 -11.47 -24.51 -4.27
N ASN A 228 -10.92 -23.61 -5.08
CA ASN A 228 -9.49 -23.50 -5.36
C ASN A 228 -9.03 -22.04 -5.22
N PRO A 229 -9.06 -21.48 -4.01
CA PRO A 229 -8.67 -20.09 -3.77
C PRO A 229 -7.16 -19.94 -3.96
N ILE A 230 -6.75 -18.78 -4.45
CA ILE A 230 -5.35 -18.48 -4.81
C ILE A 230 -4.72 -17.65 -3.69
N ASP A 231 -3.58 -18.12 -3.17
CA ASP A 231 -2.77 -17.33 -2.23
C ASP A 231 -2.10 -16.14 -2.94
N LEU A 232 -2.01 -14.99 -2.27
CA LEU A 232 -1.21 -13.89 -2.78
C LEU A 232 0.27 -14.23 -2.61
N THR A 233 0.96 -14.45 -3.72
CA THR A 233 2.39 -14.77 -3.72
C THR A 233 3.17 -13.82 -4.60
N PHE A 234 4.18 -13.17 -4.02
CA PHE A 234 5.10 -12.29 -4.71
C PHE A 234 6.55 -12.50 -4.22
N VAL A 235 7.51 -12.12 -5.06
CA VAL A 235 8.93 -12.22 -4.75
C VAL A 235 9.54 -10.83 -4.68
N ILE A 236 10.36 -10.60 -3.66
CA ILE A 236 11.29 -9.47 -3.60
C ILE A 236 12.66 -10.00 -3.94
N ALA A 237 13.22 -9.55 -5.06
CA ALA A 237 14.51 -10.02 -5.57
C ALA A 237 15.56 -8.91 -5.60
N THR A 238 16.83 -9.32 -5.53
CA THR A 238 17.96 -8.41 -5.82
C THR A 238 17.85 -7.88 -7.26
N PRO A 239 18.45 -6.73 -7.60
CA PRO A 239 18.33 -6.16 -8.95
C PRO A 239 18.77 -7.12 -10.07
N ASN A 240 19.74 -8.00 -9.79
CA ASN A 240 20.24 -9.00 -10.73
C ASN A 240 19.43 -10.31 -10.73
N GLY A 241 18.39 -10.42 -9.89
CA GLY A 241 17.57 -11.63 -9.73
C GLY A 241 18.32 -12.82 -9.13
N SER A 242 19.53 -12.62 -8.59
CA SER A 242 20.39 -13.72 -8.13
C SER A 242 19.89 -14.40 -6.86
N ARG A 243 19.09 -13.68 -6.07
CA ARG A 243 18.47 -14.12 -4.82
C ARG A 243 17.17 -13.36 -4.64
N GLY A 244 16.20 -14.00 -3.99
CA GLY A 244 14.97 -13.35 -3.60
C GLY A 244 14.31 -14.00 -2.39
N GLN A 245 13.26 -13.35 -1.92
CA GLN A 245 12.39 -13.86 -0.88
C GLN A 245 10.96 -13.88 -1.42
N LYS A 246 10.39 -15.08 -1.46
CA LYS A 246 9.00 -15.31 -1.79
C LYS A 246 8.18 -15.06 -0.53
N ILE A 247 7.24 -14.13 -0.64
CA ILE A 247 6.25 -13.81 0.39
C ILE A 247 4.93 -14.40 -0.09
N THR A 248 4.32 -15.22 0.75
CA THR A 248 3.00 -15.80 0.50
C THR A 248 2.06 -15.39 1.63
N ILE A 249 0.88 -14.89 1.26
CA ILE A 249 -0.21 -14.57 2.18
C ILE A 249 -1.33 -15.57 1.91
N ALA A 250 -1.61 -16.40 2.91
CA ALA A 250 -2.60 -17.47 2.78
C ALA A 250 -4.03 -16.90 2.71
N HIS A 251 -4.83 -17.36 1.76
CA HIS A 251 -6.21 -16.92 1.54
C HIS A 251 -7.19 -17.28 2.66
N ASP A 252 -6.84 -18.25 3.53
CA ASP A 252 -7.71 -18.78 4.58
C ASP A 252 -7.58 -18.04 5.90
N SER A 253 -6.41 -17.48 6.16
CA SER A 253 -5.99 -17.00 7.47
C SER A 253 -5.24 -15.67 7.43
N GLY A 254 -4.86 -15.22 6.24
CA GLY A 254 -3.98 -14.08 6.02
C GLY A 254 -2.57 -14.30 6.58
N LYS A 255 -2.21 -15.56 6.87
CA LYS A 255 -0.90 -15.90 7.42
C LYS A 255 0.19 -15.58 6.39
N VAL A 256 1.14 -14.75 6.80
CA VAL A 256 2.32 -14.42 6.00
C VAL A 256 3.44 -15.43 6.24
N THR A 257 3.86 -16.12 5.18
CA THR A 257 5.05 -16.97 5.14
C THR A 257 6.11 -16.35 4.22
N VAL A 258 7.38 -16.61 4.55
CA VAL A 258 8.53 -16.10 3.82
C VAL A 258 9.49 -17.24 3.56
N GLU A 259 9.87 -17.41 2.31
CA GLU A 259 10.79 -18.45 1.86
C GLU A 259 11.90 -17.85 1.00
N SER A 260 13.14 -18.29 1.19
CA SER A 260 14.24 -17.92 0.29
C SER A 260 14.07 -18.63 -1.05
N VAL A 261 14.21 -17.90 -2.15
CA VAL A 261 14.16 -18.45 -3.51
C VAL A 261 15.45 -18.16 -4.26
N ASP A 262 15.84 -19.11 -5.11
CA ASP A 262 17.01 -19.01 -5.95
C ASP A 262 16.69 -18.32 -7.29
N GLN A 263 17.75 -18.04 -8.05
CA GLN A 263 17.63 -17.35 -9.34
C GLN A 263 16.85 -18.16 -10.37
N ALA A 264 16.94 -19.50 -10.34
CA ALA A 264 16.28 -20.34 -11.32
C ALA A 264 14.76 -20.23 -11.15
N THR A 265 14.27 -20.41 -9.92
CA THR A 265 12.86 -20.22 -9.54
C THR A 265 12.37 -18.82 -9.90
N ILE A 266 13.14 -17.78 -9.57
CA ILE A 266 12.80 -16.39 -9.88
C ILE A 266 12.53 -16.18 -11.38
N LEU A 267 13.40 -16.71 -12.24
CA LEU A 267 13.32 -16.48 -13.68
C LEU A 267 12.25 -17.33 -14.37
N THR A 268 11.89 -18.49 -13.80
CA THR A 268 10.93 -19.42 -14.40
C THR A 268 9.50 -19.20 -13.92
N GLU A 269 9.31 -18.87 -12.64
CA GLU A 269 7.99 -18.82 -12.01
C GLU A 269 7.44 -17.39 -11.91
N PHE A 270 8.31 -16.39 -11.84
CA PHE A 270 7.91 -15.01 -11.59
C PHE A 270 8.02 -14.12 -12.85
N ASP A 271 7.05 -13.22 -12.99
CA ASP A 271 7.10 -12.09 -13.88
C ASP A 271 7.43 -10.83 -13.10
N PHE A 272 8.27 -9.99 -13.68
CA PHE A 272 8.63 -8.68 -13.13
C PHE A 272 8.09 -7.53 -13.97
N ASP A 273 7.48 -7.86 -15.11
CA ASP A 273 6.78 -6.88 -15.92
C ASP A 273 5.36 -6.70 -15.35
N PRO A 274 4.80 -5.47 -15.39
CA PRO A 274 3.44 -5.26 -14.96
C PRO A 274 2.47 -6.10 -15.82
N PRO A 275 1.38 -6.64 -15.24
CA PRO A 275 0.38 -7.36 -16.00
C PRO A 275 -0.17 -6.48 -17.13
N LEU A 276 -0.26 -7.03 -18.34
CA LEU A 276 -0.78 -6.35 -19.53
C LEU A 276 -2.20 -5.83 -19.25
N GLY A 277 -2.36 -4.50 -19.12
CA GLY A 277 -3.65 -3.87 -18.79
C GLY A 277 -3.55 -2.72 -17.79
N VAL A 278 -2.40 -2.51 -17.14
CA VAL A 278 -2.11 -1.26 -16.43
C VAL A 278 -1.71 -0.22 -17.48
N ASP A 279 -2.69 0.51 -18.01
CA ASP A 279 -2.43 1.59 -18.97
C ASP A 279 -1.54 2.67 -18.31
N ASP A 280 -0.35 2.88 -18.87
CA ASP A 280 0.61 3.95 -18.52
C ASP A 280 0.07 5.38 -18.82
N ASN A 281 -1.24 5.60 -18.81
CA ASN A 281 -1.86 6.91 -19.00
C ASN A 281 -1.71 7.84 -17.78
N VAL A 282 -0.60 7.73 -17.04
CA VAL A 282 -0.06 8.86 -16.29
C VAL A 282 0.54 9.81 -17.32
N ASN A 283 -0.36 10.64 -17.85
CA ASN A 283 -0.06 11.73 -18.76
C ASN A 283 0.84 12.74 -18.02
N LEU A 284 2.15 12.51 -18.03
CA LEU A 284 3.17 13.52 -17.74
C LEU A 284 3.16 14.53 -18.89
N SER A 285 2.10 15.33 -18.99
CA SER A 285 2.12 16.53 -19.83
C SER A 285 2.91 17.63 -19.11
N GLY A 286 4.22 17.39 -19.00
CA GLY A 286 5.20 18.39 -18.62
C GLY A 286 5.59 19.22 -19.84
N GLY A 287 5.15 20.47 -19.85
CA GLY A 287 5.88 21.66 -20.28
C GLY A 287 6.81 21.61 -21.50
N GLY A 288 6.34 22.24 -22.58
CA GLY A 288 7.11 23.03 -23.53
C GLY A 288 6.09 23.84 -24.34
N GLY A 289 5.95 25.16 -24.26
CA GLY A 289 6.97 26.18 -24.14
C GLY A 289 7.23 26.77 -25.52
N SER A 290 6.41 27.74 -25.96
CA SER A 290 6.85 29.01 -26.58
C SER A 290 5.70 29.76 -27.26
N ASP A 291 5.84 31.09 -27.21
CA ASP A 291 5.39 32.07 -28.18
C ASP A 291 4.10 32.89 -27.95
N GLN A 292 4.38 34.11 -27.45
CA GLN A 292 4.01 35.41 -28.02
C GLN A 292 2.61 35.97 -27.78
N ASP A 293 2.59 37.00 -26.94
CA ASP A 293 1.59 38.08 -26.93
C ASP A 293 1.39 38.70 -28.33
N PRO A 294 0.22 39.30 -28.56
CA PRO A 294 0.25 40.77 -28.64
C PRO A 294 -0.88 41.47 -27.86
N PRO A 295 -0.75 42.79 -27.61
CA PRO A 295 -1.55 43.51 -26.63
C PRO A 295 -2.79 44.15 -27.26
N VAL A 296 -3.93 44.04 -26.59
CA VAL A 296 -5.15 44.85 -26.78
C VAL A 296 -5.85 44.81 -25.41
N GLY A 297 -6.33 45.86 -24.76
CA GLY A 297 -6.80 47.18 -25.13
C GLY A 297 -7.92 47.48 -24.12
N GLY A 298 -7.92 48.67 -23.51
CA GLY A 298 -8.66 48.96 -22.28
C GLY A 298 -10.19 49.10 -22.36
N GLY A 299 -10.74 49.45 -21.19
CA GLY A 299 -12.16 49.71 -20.92
C GLY A 299 -12.69 48.65 -19.96
N GLY A 300 -13.40 48.94 -18.87
CA GLY A 300 -13.97 50.16 -18.33
C GLY A 300 -14.60 49.77 -16.99
N SER A 301 -14.72 50.75 -16.12
CA SER A 301 -15.34 50.70 -14.79
C SER A 301 -16.75 50.10 -14.77
N GLU A 302 -17.05 49.26 -13.78
CA GLU A 302 -18.34 49.33 -13.07
C GLU A 302 -18.21 48.76 -11.64
N GLU A 303 -18.22 49.67 -10.67
CA GLU A 303 -18.38 49.40 -9.25
C GLU A 303 -19.79 48.85 -9.00
N THR A 304 -19.89 47.75 -8.26
CA THR A 304 -21.14 47.33 -7.61
C THR A 304 -20.96 47.36 -6.10
N PRO A 305 -21.93 47.93 -5.34
CA PRO A 305 -21.80 48.12 -3.90
C PRO A 305 -22.17 46.86 -3.12
N PRO A 306 -21.56 46.61 -1.94
CA PRO A 306 -22.00 45.55 -1.05
C PRO A 306 -23.25 45.99 -0.27
N THR A 307 -24.37 45.29 -0.50
CA THR A 307 -25.59 45.40 0.30
C THR A 307 -25.57 44.39 1.45
N GLY A 308 -25.90 44.89 2.64
CA GLY A 308 -26.67 44.12 3.64
C GLY A 308 -25.84 43.37 4.68
N GLY A 309 -25.67 44.00 5.84
CA GLY A 309 -25.28 43.32 7.06
C GLY A 309 -26.48 42.65 7.72
N ASP A 310 -26.27 41.46 8.28
CA ASP A 310 -27.23 40.80 9.15
C ASP A 310 -26.86 41.01 10.64
N PRO A 311 -27.86 41.14 11.53
CA PRO A 311 -27.66 41.42 12.94
C PRO A 311 -27.23 40.19 13.75
N ILE A 312 -26.29 40.43 14.65
CA ILE A 312 -25.79 39.51 15.67
C ILE A 312 -26.91 39.25 16.70
N ASN A 313 -27.35 38.00 16.81
CA ASN A 313 -28.14 37.53 17.96
C ASN A 313 -27.20 37.00 19.07
N PRO A 314 -27.41 37.38 20.35
CA PRO A 314 -26.69 36.79 21.47
C PRO A 314 -27.27 35.41 21.85
N PRO A 315 -26.46 34.51 22.44
CA PRO A 315 -26.94 33.20 22.88
C PRO A 315 -27.79 33.31 24.15
N VAL A 316 -28.94 32.62 24.12
CA VAL A 316 -29.80 32.34 25.27
C VAL A 316 -29.17 31.17 26.04
N PHE A 317 -28.82 31.40 27.30
CA PHE A 317 -28.54 30.34 28.27
C PHE A 317 -29.86 29.88 28.86
N ASP A 318 -30.28 28.65 28.55
CA ASP A 318 -31.30 27.95 29.34
C ASP A 318 -30.61 26.94 30.28
N THR A 319 -30.77 27.21 31.56
CA THR A 319 -30.51 26.30 32.68
C THR A 319 -31.65 25.30 32.80
N PHE A 320 -31.36 24.00 32.73
CA PHE A 320 -31.90 22.95 33.61
C PHE A 320 -30.91 21.79 33.71
#